data_AF-A0A538P7C9-F1
#
_entry.id   AF-A0A538P7C9-F1
#
_cell.length_a   1.000
_cell.length_b   1.000
_cell.length_c   1.000
_cell.angle_alpha   90.00
_cell.angle_beta   90.00
_cell.angle_gamma   90.00
#
_symmetry.space_group_name_H-M   'P 1'
#
loop_
_entity.id
_entity.type
_entity.pdbx_description
1 polymer ?
#
loop_
_entity_poly.entity_id
_entity_poly.type
_entity_poly.pdbx_seq_one_letter_code
_entity_poly.pdbx_strand_id
1 'polypeptide(L)' 'PITPPGGFLHFGNVEGDYAVVKGSLPGTPKRFVLLRHPARTKVKRKIAQPQVLELSPLGGAQR' A
#
# COMPACT_ATOMS: atom_id res chain seq x y z
N PRO A 1 12.67 -0.32 -5.44
CA PRO A 1 11.49 0.36 -6.02
C PRO A 1 10.27 -0.55 -5.88
N ILE A 2 9.14 -0.02 -5.40
CA ILE A 2 7.92 -0.82 -5.16
C ILE A 2 7.18 -1.17 -6.46
N THR A 3 7.44 -0.43 -7.52
CA THR A 3 6.77 -0.59 -8.81
C THR A 3 7.09 -1.94 -9.44
N PRO A 4 6.06 -2.70 -9.86
CA PRO A 4 6.23 -3.98 -10.54
C PRO A 4 6.80 -3.80 -11.96
N PRO A 5 7.38 -4.85 -12.57
CA PRO A 5 7.75 -4.80 -13.98
C PRO A 5 6.50 -4.54 -14.83
N GLY A 6 6.49 -3.43 -15.59
CA GLY A 6 5.32 -2.97 -16.35
C GLY A 6 4.46 -1.91 -15.66
N GLY A 7 4.78 -1.53 -14.42
CA GLY A 7 4.06 -0.48 -13.70
C GLY A 7 2.77 -0.96 -13.03
N PHE A 8 2.24 -0.15 -12.12
CA PHE A 8 0.93 -0.42 -11.53
C PHE A 8 -0.17 -0.19 -12.57
N LEU A 9 -1.10 -1.14 -12.70
CA LEU A 9 -2.21 -1.04 -13.64
C LEU A 9 -2.99 0.28 -13.43
N HIS A 10 -3.16 1.04 -14.52
CA HIS A 10 -3.79 2.38 -14.56
C HIS A 10 -3.14 3.47 -13.71
N PHE A 11 -2.00 3.21 -13.04
CA PHE A 11 -1.24 4.21 -12.28
C PHE A 11 0.09 4.53 -12.97
N GLY A 12 0.88 3.51 -13.29
CA GLY A 12 2.24 3.62 -13.82
C GLY A 12 3.30 3.43 -12.75
N ASN A 13 4.42 4.15 -12.89
CA ASN A 13 5.55 4.09 -11.96
C ASN A 13 5.34 5.01 -10.75
N VAL A 14 5.82 4.58 -9.58
CA VAL A 14 5.79 5.37 -8.34
C VAL A 14 7.20 5.90 -8.12
N GLU A 15 7.42 7.18 -8.46
CA GLU A 15 8.74 7.83 -8.36
C GLU A 15 8.91 8.65 -7.07
N GLY A 16 7.82 9.04 -6.42
CA GLY A 16 7.83 9.82 -5.18
C GLY A 16 7.69 8.99 -3.91
N ASP A 17 7.57 9.69 -2.78
CA ASP A 17 7.32 9.08 -1.48
C ASP A 17 5.99 8.33 -1.45
N TYR A 18 5.99 7.17 -0.79
CA TYR A 18 4.82 6.31 -0.70
C TYR A 18 4.66 5.72 0.70
N ALA A 19 3.42 5.43 1.07
CA ALA A 19 3.08 4.71 2.29
C ALA A 19 2.37 3.40 1.94
N VAL A 20 2.76 2.30 2.59
CA VAL A 20 2.12 1.00 2.41
C VAL A 20 1.03 0.84 3.47
N VAL A 21 -0.22 0.74 3.02
CA VAL A 21 -1.38 0.53 3.89
C VAL A 21 -1.84 -0.91 3.79
N LYS A 22 -2.08 -1.56 4.94
CA LYS A 22 -2.64 -2.91 4.97
C LYS A 22 -4.13 -2.87 4.61
N GLY A 23 -4.52 -3.64 3.59
CA GLY A 23 -5.90 -3.82 3.16
C GLY A 23 -6.22 -3.09 1.86
N SER A 24 -7.51 -2.82 1.61
CA SER A 24 -7.98 -2.07 0.45
C SER A 24 -8.35 -0.64 0.81
N LEU A 25 -8.25 0.26 -0.17
CA LEU A 25 -8.73 1.64 -0.08
C LEU A 25 -9.94 1.82 -1.00
N PRO A 26 -10.89 2.70 -0.64
CA PRO A 26 -12.06 2.97 -1.48
C PRO A 26 -11.69 3.86 -2.67
N GLY A 27 -12.17 3.49 -3.86
CA GLY A 27 -12.05 4.29 -5.08
C GLY A 27 -11.15 3.65 -6.15
N THR A 28 -11.04 4.35 -7.28
CA THR A 28 -10.24 3.92 -8.43
C THR A 28 -8.76 4.27 -8.26
N PRO A 29 -7.86 3.64 -9.04
CA PRO A 29 -6.46 4.06 -9.15
C PRO A 29 -6.35 5.57 -9.49
N LYS A 30 -5.32 6.25 -8.99
CA LYS A 30 -5.08 7.71 -9.10
C LYS A 30 -6.05 8.63 -8.35
N ARG A 31 -7.01 8.11 -7.57
CA ARG A 31 -7.86 8.94 -6.72
C ARG A 31 -7.07 9.50 -5.54
N PHE A 32 -7.24 10.79 -5.25
CA PHE A 32 -6.70 11.40 -4.04
C PHE A 32 -7.33 10.78 -2.78
N VAL A 33 -6.51 10.37 -1.81
CA VAL A 33 -6.94 9.78 -0.54
C VAL A 33 -6.42 10.63 0.61
N LEU A 34 -7.33 11.19 1.41
CA LEU A 34 -6.98 11.89 2.64
C LEU A 34 -6.78 10.89 3.78
N LEU A 35 -5.56 10.78 4.29
CA LEU A 35 -5.26 10.02 5.50
C LEU A 35 -5.55 10.89 6.74
N ARG A 36 -6.26 10.31 7.71
CA ARG A 36 -6.57 10.98 8.99
C ARG A 36 -6.19 10.10 10.17
N HIS A 37 -5.99 10.74 11.32
CA HIS A 37 -5.88 10.04 12.58
C HIS A 37 -7.16 9.23 12.86
N PRO A 38 -7.04 8.01 13.40
CA PRO A 38 -8.19 7.16 13.66
C PRO A 38 -9.08 7.81 14.73
N ALA A 39 -10.33 8.13 14.37
CA ALA A 39 -11.30 8.73 15.31
C ALA A 39 -11.70 7.78 16.46
N ARG A 40 -11.54 6.47 16.26
CA ARG A 40 -11.81 5.44 17.27
C ARG A 40 -10.47 4.83 17.69
N THR A 41 -9.91 5.33 18.80
CA THR A 41 -8.69 4.76 19.37
C THR A 41 -8.95 3.30 19.75
N LYS A 42 -8.29 2.36 19.06
CA LYS A 42 -8.17 0.98 19.54
C LYS A 42 -7.15 0.98 20.67
N VAL A 43 -7.58 1.30 21.88
CA VAL A 43 -6.77 1.49 23.11
C VAL A 43 -5.83 0.30 23.40
N LYS A 44 -6.05 -0.87 22.79
CA LYS A 44 -5.35 -2.12 23.14
C LYS A 44 -4.39 -2.69 22.07
N ARG A 45 -4.31 -2.13 20.85
CA ARG A 45 -3.34 -2.64 19.86
C ARG A 45 -2.02 -1.90 20.02
N LYS A 46 -1.06 -2.51 20.72
CA LYS A 46 0.35 -2.12 20.62
C LYS A 46 0.75 -2.23 19.15
N ILE A 47 1.00 -1.08 18.51
CA ILE A 47 1.47 -1.03 17.13
C ILE A 47 2.95 -1.44 17.19
N ALA A 48 3.21 -2.74 17.06
CA ALA A 48 4.55 -3.23 16.83
C ALA A 48 4.98 -2.84 15.42
N GLN A 49 6.25 -2.44 15.26
CA GLN A 49 6.80 -2.17 13.94
C GLN A 49 6.73 -3.46 13.11
N PRO A 50 6.12 -3.44 11.92
CA PRO A 50 6.08 -4.61 11.07
C PRO A 50 7.49 -4.91 10.55
N GLN A 51 7.96 -6.14 10.74
CA GLN A 51 9.17 -6.62 10.08
C GLN A 51 8.79 -7.04 8.66
N VAL A 52 9.18 -6.24 7.67
CA VAL A 52 8.92 -6.54 6.26
C VAL A 52 10.01 -7.49 5.77
N LEU A 53 9.68 -8.77 5.62
CA LEU A 53 10.62 -9.82 5.21
C LEU A 53 10.77 -9.89 3.69
N GLU A 54 9.68 -9.73 2.95
CA GLU A 54 9.67 -9.76 1.49
C GLU A 54 8.54 -8.89 0.95
N LEU A 55 8.80 -8.20 -0.16
CA LEU A 55 7.80 -7.47 -0.95
C LEU A 55 7.86 -8.04 -2.36
N SER A 56 6.86 -8.80 -2.79
CA SER A 56 6.81 -9.34 -4.16
C SER A 56 6.10 -8.34 -5.08
N PRO A 57 6.80 -7.63 -5.98
CA PRO A 57 6.17 -6.76 -6.96
C PRO A 57 5.52 -7.57 -8.09
N LEU A 58 5.90 -8.84 -8.23
CA LEU A 58 5.33 -9.74 -9.21
C LEU A 58 3.94 -10.16 -8.74
N GLY A 59 2.92 -9.47 -9.24
CA GLY A 59 1.56 -10.01 -9.26
C GLY A 59 1.64 -11.41 -9.88
N GLY A 60 1.11 -12.41 -9.18
CA GLY A 60 1.29 -13.82 -9.51
C GLY A 60 1.11 -14.13 -11.00
N ALA A 61 2.24 -14.29 -11.69
CA ALA A 61 2.35 -15.02 -12.93
C ALA A 61 3.06 -16.35 -12.60
N GLN A 62 2.36 -17.22 -11.88
CA GLN A 62 2.51 -18.65 -12.08
C GLN A 62 1.17 -19.18 -12.58
N ARG A 63 1.21 -19.55 -13.86
CA ARG A 63 0.15 -20.14 -14.71
C ARG A 63 -0.82 -19.15 -15.36
#